data_AF-A0A640TCR4-F1
#
_entry.id   AF-A0A640TCR4-F1
#
_cell.length_a   1.000
_cell.length_b   1.000
_cell.length_c   1.000
_cell.angle_alpha   90.00
_cell.angle_beta   90.00
_cell.angle_gamma   90.00
#
_symmetry.space_group_name_H-M   'P 1'
#
loop_
_entity.id
_entity.type
_entity.pdbx_description
1 polymer ?
#
loop_
_entity_poly.entity_id
_entity_poly.type
_entity_poly.pdbx_seq_one_letter_code
_entity_poly.pdbx_strand_id
1 'polypeptide(L)' 'MATRPRRPWRVVLDSPTGQSPEAEFTSEAKTYEHVRVELRKAEAGETATTVIRINQWSDGRWWHFETIKPGEWS' A
#
# COMPACT_ATOMS: atom_id res chain seq x y z
N MET A 1 18.12 0.55 18.59
CA MET A 1 17.45 -0.10 17.45
C MET A 1 15.96 0.17 17.56
N ALA A 2 15.28 0.53 16.46
CA ALA A 2 13.84 0.71 16.48
C ALA A 2 13.12 -0.64 16.60
N THR A 3 12.13 -0.72 17.47
CA THR A 3 11.36 -1.96 17.70
C THR A 3 10.48 -2.26 16.50
N ARG A 4 10.43 -3.54 16.08
CA ARG A 4 9.53 -3.98 15.01
C ARG A 4 8.08 -3.60 15.34
N PRO A 5 7.34 -2.93 14.44
CA PRO A 5 5.93 -2.61 14.65
C PRO A 5 5.09 -3.88 14.63
N ARG A 6 3.95 -3.86 15.33
CA ARG A 6 2.96 -4.96 15.34
C ARG A 6 2.39 -5.25 13.96
N ARG A 7 2.37 -4.24 13.10
CA ARG A 7 1.92 -4.30 11.72
C ARG A 7 3.12 -3.94 10.83
N PRO A 8 3.92 -4.93 10.42
CA PRO A 8 5.17 -4.69 9.68
C PRO A 8 4.95 -4.48 8.19
N TRP A 9 3.71 -4.31 7.74
CA TRP A 9 3.35 -4.02 6.37
C TRP A 9 2.53 -2.74 6.31
N ARG A 10 2.80 -1.89 5.32
CA ARG A 10 2.13 -0.62 5.11
C ARG A 10 1.80 -0.44 3.64
N VAL A 11 0.59 0.01 3.36
CA VAL A 11 0.14 0.45 2.04
C VAL A 11 -0.02 1.96 2.09
N VAL A 12 0.46 2.66 1.08
CA VAL A 12 0.27 4.09 0.87
C VAL A 12 -0.42 4.26 -0.47
N LEU A 13 -1.58 4.93 -0.47
CA LEU A 13 -2.38 5.20 -1.66
C LEU A 13 -2.09 6.62 -2.13
N ASP A 14 -1.24 6.79 -3.13
CA ASP A 14 -0.94 8.10 -3.66
C ASP A 14 -1.95 8.52 -4.72
N SER A 15 -2.32 9.79 -4.68
CA SER A 15 -3.16 10.45 -5.67
C SER A 15 -2.45 11.71 -6.20
N PRO A 16 -2.75 12.17 -7.43
CA PRO A 16 -2.13 13.37 -8.00
C PRO A 16 -2.44 14.64 -7.21
N THR A 17 -3.58 14.65 -6.53
CA THR A 17 -4.08 15.79 -5.77
C THR A 17 -4.73 15.29 -4.48
N GLY A 18 -4.09 15.53 -3.34
CA GLY A 18 -4.69 15.28 -2.04
C GLY A 18 -3.77 14.60 -1.04
N GLN A 19 -4.38 14.07 0.01
CA GLN A 19 -3.70 13.24 1.00
C GLN A 19 -3.39 11.88 0.39
N SER A 20 -2.32 11.24 0.87
CA SER A 20 -2.04 9.83 0.58
C SER A 20 -2.45 8.99 1.79
N PRO A 21 -3.66 8.37 1.79
CA PRO A 21 -4.07 7.49 2.87
C PRO A 21 -3.07 6.36 3.08
N GLU A 22 -2.82 6.02 4.35
CA GLU A 22 -1.98 4.90 4.73
C GLU A 22 -2.79 3.83 5.47
N ALA A 23 -2.51 2.56 5.20
CA ALA A 23 -3.09 1.43 5.91
C ALA A 23 -1.99 0.45 6.32
N GLU A 24 -2.02 -0.02 7.56
CA GLU A 24 -1.03 -0.97 8.09
C GLU A 24 -1.63 -2.35 8.38
N PHE A 25 -0.86 -3.40 8.10
CA PHE A 25 -1.29 -4.80 8.14
C PHE A 25 -0.29 -5.70 8.89
N THR A 26 -0.83 -6.77 9.46
CA THR A 26 -0.04 -7.77 10.22
C THR A 26 0.71 -8.75 9.33
N SER A 27 0.26 -8.94 8.09
CA SER A 27 0.80 -9.93 7.16
C SER A 27 0.67 -9.45 5.71
N GLU A 28 1.56 -9.98 4.87
CA GLU A 28 1.60 -9.75 3.43
C GLU A 28 0.27 -10.11 2.74
N ALA A 29 -0.32 -11.26 3.11
CA ALA A 29 -1.59 -11.69 2.53
C ALA A 29 -2.70 -10.65 2.71
N LYS A 30 -2.84 -10.07 3.92
CA LYS A 30 -3.82 -9.01 4.20
C LYS A 30 -3.50 -7.71 3.47
N THR A 31 -2.22 -7.40 3.30
CA THR A 31 -1.76 -6.29 2.48
C THR A 31 -2.26 -6.45 1.05
N TYR A 32 -2.03 -7.59 0.41
CA TYR A 32 -2.47 -7.82 -0.96
C TYR A 32 -3.99 -7.95 -1.11
N GLU A 33 -4.70 -8.46 -0.12
CA GLU A 33 -6.17 -8.41 -0.08
C GLU A 33 -6.68 -6.97 -0.15
N HIS A 34 -6.10 -6.06 0.65
CA HIS A 34 -6.44 -4.65 0.61
C HIS A 34 -6.05 -3.99 -0.72
N VAL A 35 -4.84 -4.23 -1.21
CA VAL A 35 -4.36 -3.70 -2.50
C VAL A 35 -5.32 -4.08 -3.63
N ARG A 36 -5.78 -5.33 -3.70
CA ARG A 36 -6.76 -5.77 -4.72
C ARG A 36 -8.08 -5.01 -4.64
N VAL A 37 -8.55 -4.69 -3.44
CA VAL A 37 -9.76 -3.88 -3.25
C VAL A 37 -9.53 -2.46 -3.74
N GLU A 38 -8.42 -1.83 -3.36
CA GLU A 38 -8.11 -0.46 -3.77
C GLU A 38 -7.84 -0.34 -5.27
N LEU A 39 -7.23 -1.36 -5.88
CA LEU A 39 -7.10 -1.46 -7.34
C LEU A 39 -8.45 -1.45 -8.04
N ARG A 40 -9.40 -2.30 -7.61
CA ARG A 40 -10.74 -2.34 -8.18
C ARG A 40 -11.48 -1.01 -8.03
N LYS A 41 -11.35 -0.36 -6.87
CA LYS A 41 -11.92 0.97 -6.65
C LYS A 41 -11.30 2.01 -7.59
N ALA A 42 -9.99 1.97 -7.79
CA ALA A 42 -9.30 2.91 -8.68
C ALA A 42 -9.72 2.69 -10.14
N GLU A 43 -9.81 1.42 -10.58
CA GLU A 43 -10.29 1.04 -11.92
C GLU A 43 -11.76 1.43 -12.15
N ALA A 44 -12.60 1.33 -11.12
CA ALA A 44 -13.98 1.78 -11.14
C ALA A 44 -14.14 3.31 -11.04
N GLY A 45 -13.05 4.05 -10.82
CA GLY A 45 -13.06 5.50 -10.62
C GLY A 45 -13.64 5.96 -9.27
N GLU A 46 -13.76 5.05 -8.30
CA GLU A 46 -14.26 5.34 -6.94
C GLU A 46 -13.21 6.04 -6.06
N THR A 47 -11.94 5.99 -6.46
CA THR A 47 -10.83 6.67 -5.78
C THR A 47 -9.90 7.32 -6.81
N ALA A 48 -9.27 8.44 -6.43
CA ALA A 48 -8.27 9.13 -7.24
C ALA A 48 -6.86 8.52 -7.11
N THR A 49 -6.76 7.32 -6.54
CA THR A 49 -5.48 6.62 -6.33
C THR A 49 -4.88 6.26 -7.69
N THR A 50 -3.67 6.74 -7.94
CA THR A 50 -2.91 6.45 -9.18
C THR A 50 -1.70 5.57 -8.92
N VAL A 51 -1.24 5.49 -7.67
CA VAL A 51 -0.12 4.65 -7.27
C VAL A 51 -0.39 4.04 -5.90
N ILE A 52 -0.15 2.75 -5.77
CA ILE A 52 -0.22 2.01 -4.50
C ILE A 52 1.19 1.56 -4.14
N ARG A 53 1.76 2.13 -3.08
CA ARG A 53 3.08 1.74 -2.57
C ARG A 53 2.94 0.80 -1.39
N ILE A 54 3.60 -0.35 -1.47
CA ILE A 54 3.75 -1.29 -0.36
C ILE A 54 5.12 -1.07 0.26
N ASN A 55 5.15 -0.91 1.59
CA ASN A 55 6.36 -0.85 2.39
C ASN A 55 6.35 -1.98 3.42
N GLN A 56 7.52 -2.55 3.69
CA GLN A 56 7.72 -3.59 4.68
C GLN A 56 8.74 -3.11 5.72
N TRP A 57 8.46 -3.35 7.00
CA TRP A 57 9.44 -3.14 8.04
C TRP A 57 10.43 -4.31 8.06
N SER A 58 11.70 -4.01 7.80
CA SER A 58 12.84 -4.93 7.97
C SER A 58 14.06 -4.17 8.48
N ASP A 59 14.94 -4.85 9.21
CA ASP A 59 16.24 -4.29 9.64
C ASP A 59 16.15 -2.96 10.40
N GLY A 60 15.07 -2.77 11.15
CA GLY A 60 14.86 -1.59 11.98
C GLY A 60 14.40 -0.34 11.22
N ARG A 61 13.92 -0.47 9.98
CA ARG A 61 13.29 0.61 9.22
C ARG A 61 12.20 0.13 8.27
N TRP A 62 11.40 1.08 7.78
CA TRP A 62 10.51 0.84 6.65
C TRP A 62 11.30 0.82 5.35
N TRP A 63 11.07 -0.21 4.55
CA TRP A 63 11.63 -0.38 3.22
C TRP A 63 10.52 -0.36 2.19
N HIS A 64 10.78 0.31 1.08
CA HIS A 64 9.93 0.17 -0.09
C HIS A 64 10.01 -1.27 -0.60
N PHE A 65 8.86 -1.92 -0.72
CA PHE A 65 8.76 -3.31 -1.16
C PHE A 65 8.30 -3.37 -2.62
N GLU A 66 7.19 -2.71 -2.95
CA GLU A 66 6.60 -2.76 -4.28
C GLU A 66 5.80 -1.48 -4.58
N THR A 67 5.74 -1.10 -5.86
CA THR A 67 4.84 -0.07 -6.37
C THR A 67 3.92 -0.69 -7.41
N ILE A 68 2.62 -0.46 -7.26
CA ILE A 68 1.59 -0.96 -8.18
C ILE A 68 0.81 0.24 -8.73
N LYS A 69 0.54 0.25 -10.03
CA LYS A 69 -0.35 1.24 -10.66
C LYS A 69 -1.63 0.56 -11.16
N PRO A 70 -2.81 1.13 -10.88
CA PRO A 70 -4.06 0.68 -11.51
C PRO A 70 -3.93 0.64 -13.03
N GLY A 71 -4.34 -0.46 -13.67
CA GLY A 71 -4.23 -0.67 -15.12
C GLY A 71 -2.91 -1.22 -15.65
N GLU A 72 -1.86 -1.35 -14.81
CA GLU A 72 -0.61 -2.09 -15.15
C GLU A 72 -0.57 -3.49 -14.52
N TRP A 73 -1.54 -3.82 -13.66
CA TRP A 73 -1.71 -5.15 -13.06
C TRP A 73 -2.57 -6.02 -13.99
N SER A 74 -1.93 -6.78 -14.87
CA SER A 74 -2.57 -7.76 -15.79
C SER A 74 -2.64 -9.15 -15.20
#